data_AF-A0A935E0S1-F1
#
_entry.id   AF-A0A935E0S1-F1
#
_cell.length_a   1.000
_cell.length_b   1.000
_cell.length_c   1.000
_cell.angle_alpha   90.00
_cell.angle_beta   90.00
_cell.angle_gamma   90.00
#
_symmetry.space_group_name_H-M   'P 1'
#
loop_
_entity.id
_entity.type
_entity.pdbx_description
1 polymer ?
#
loop_
_entity_poly.entity_id
_entity_poly.type
_entity_poly.pdbx_seq_one_letter_code
_entity_poly.pdbx_strand_id
1 'polypeptide(L)'
;MNTPRHFAARVRPWLFALALAAVFGQSAAPAGAAEPCVGGVAPHLQEAGIADIRAFARGQGKRILSFVGYSAAGYEDQDAMLAEAGRVLDVHSPARTLINIGATADGIGAVYALARSRGFVTIGIVSSLARDEKLPVSPCVDEVFFIKDATWGGRLPGSRRLSPTSAALVAVSHRVVGIGGGEVARDEMLAARAAGIPVRFLAADMNHAIARDKARNKGQAAPVDFRGAAHGALGVAR
;
A
#
# COMPACT_ATOMS: atom_id res chain seq x y z
N MET A 1 19.32 -65.05 -58.58
CA MET A 1 20.12 -66.18 -58.07
C MET A 1 19.66 -66.52 -56.67
N ASN A 2 19.39 -67.81 -56.49
CA ASN A 2 19.08 -68.61 -55.30
C ASN A 2 19.22 -68.00 -53.88
N THR A 3 18.15 -68.21 -53.12
CA THR A 3 18.05 -68.48 -51.66
C THR A 3 19.13 -69.45 -51.14
N PRO A 4 19.50 -69.42 -49.82
CA PRO A 4 18.80 -70.30 -48.85
C PRO A 4 18.71 -69.72 -47.40
N ARG A 5 17.56 -69.85 -46.70
CA ARG A 5 17.06 -70.94 -45.81
C ARG A 5 17.18 -70.54 -44.32
N HIS A 6 16.03 -70.28 -43.68
CA HIS A 6 15.33 -71.15 -42.71
C HIS A 6 15.97 -71.23 -41.32
N PHE A 7 15.26 -70.78 -40.28
CA PHE A 7 14.54 -71.70 -39.39
C PHE A 7 13.54 -70.92 -38.51
N ALA A 8 12.34 -71.47 -38.39
CA ALA A 8 11.29 -70.98 -37.52
C ALA A 8 11.39 -71.67 -36.14
N ALA A 9 11.11 -70.92 -35.06
CA ALA A 9 10.58 -71.51 -33.84
C ALA A 9 9.75 -70.45 -33.08
N ARG A 10 8.46 -70.75 -32.96
CA ARG A 10 7.46 -70.02 -32.18
C ARG A 10 7.78 -70.14 -30.69
N VAL A 11 7.71 -69.03 -29.95
CA VAL A 11 7.07 -68.98 -28.63
C VAL A 11 6.53 -67.56 -28.39
N ARG A 12 5.23 -67.46 -28.10
CA ARG A 12 4.53 -66.32 -27.47
C ARG A 12 3.82 -66.93 -26.25
N PRO A 13 3.30 -66.18 -25.27
CA PRO A 13 3.34 -64.72 -25.06
C PRO A 13 3.69 -64.34 -23.59
N TRP A 14 3.32 -63.11 -23.21
CA TRP A 14 3.27 -62.52 -21.86
C TRP A 14 4.56 -61.79 -21.47
N LEU A 15 4.47 -60.46 -21.40
CA LEU A 15 4.76 -59.65 -20.19
C LEU A 15 4.63 -58.15 -20.54
N PHE A 16 3.76 -57.50 -19.77
CA PHE A 16 3.68 -56.07 -19.44
C PHE A 16 3.77 -55.01 -20.55
N ALA A 17 2.61 -54.55 -21.00
CA ALA A 17 2.46 -53.18 -21.47
C ALA A 17 2.41 -52.25 -20.24
N LEU A 18 3.47 -51.46 -20.02
CA LEU A 18 3.44 -50.31 -19.13
C LEU A 18 2.57 -49.23 -19.78
N ALA A 19 1.31 -49.14 -19.35
CA ALA A 19 0.48 -47.96 -19.60
C ALA A 19 0.91 -46.88 -18.60
N LEU A 20 1.61 -45.86 -19.10
CA LEU A 20 1.84 -44.62 -18.37
C LEU A 20 0.49 -43.89 -18.28
N ALA A 21 -0.23 -44.09 -17.17
CA ALA A 21 -1.37 -43.24 -16.83
C ALA A 21 -0.80 -41.87 -16.41
N ALA A 22 -0.85 -40.90 -17.32
CA ALA A 22 -0.68 -39.50 -16.97
C ALA A 22 -1.87 -39.09 -16.08
N VAL A 23 -1.68 -39.16 -14.77
CA VAL A 23 -2.56 -38.50 -13.81
C VAL A 23 -2.42 -37.00 -14.07
N PHE A 24 -3.35 -36.43 -14.83
CA PHE A 24 -3.58 -35.00 -14.81
C PHE A 24 -4.06 -34.66 -13.40
N GLY A 25 -3.10 -34.33 -12.53
CA GLY A 25 -3.37 -33.61 -11.31
C GLY A 25 -4.06 -32.32 -11.72
N GLN A 26 -5.38 -32.27 -11.53
CA GLN A 26 -6.11 -31.02 -11.50
C GLN A 26 -5.56 -30.26 -10.29
N SER A 27 -4.54 -29.43 -10.54
CA SER A 27 -4.27 -28.30 -9.66
C SER A 27 -5.52 -27.45 -9.69
N ALA A 28 -6.38 -27.64 -8.69
CA ALA A 28 -7.38 -26.66 -8.35
C ALA A 28 -6.61 -25.38 -8.00
N ALA A 29 -6.49 -24.49 -8.97
CA ALA A 29 -6.17 -23.11 -8.69
C ALA A 29 -7.16 -22.62 -7.63
N PRO A 30 -6.72 -21.94 -6.55
CA PRO A 30 -7.66 -21.36 -5.62
C PRO A 30 -8.59 -20.45 -6.43
N ALA A 31 -9.90 -20.62 -6.21
CA ALA A 31 -10.92 -19.81 -6.84
C ALA A 31 -10.49 -18.34 -6.73
N GLY A 32 -10.30 -17.69 -7.88
CA GLY A 32 -9.82 -16.33 -7.95
C GLY A 32 -10.74 -15.43 -7.13
N ALA A 33 -10.24 -14.95 -5.99
CA ALA A 33 -10.77 -13.72 -5.43
C ALA A 33 -10.56 -12.68 -6.53
N ALA A 34 -11.65 -12.10 -7.04
CA ALA A 34 -11.52 -10.93 -7.91
C ALA A 34 -10.58 -9.94 -7.22
N GLU A 35 -9.56 -9.46 -7.92
CA GLU A 35 -8.70 -8.40 -7.37
C GLU A 35 -9.64 -7.28 -6.92
N PRO A 36 -9.64 -6.90 -5.63
CA PRO A 36 -10.72 -6.12 -5.01
C PRO A 36 -10.92 -4.72 -5.62
N CYS A 37 -10.10 -4.35 -6.60
CA CYS A 37 -10.05 -3.05 -7.24
C CYS A 37 -10.04 -3.10 -8.78
N VAL A 38 -9.98 -4.28 -9.41
CA VAL A 38 -9.99 -4.42 -10.88
C VAL A 38 -11.43 -4.57 -11.36
N GLY A 39 -11.85 -3.68 -12.27
CA GLY A 39 -13.24 -3.63 -12.78
C GLY A 39 -14.24 -2.90 -11.88
N GLY A 40 -13.74 -2.20 -10.84
CA GLY A 40 -14.56 -1.35 -9.96
C GLY A 40 -14.90 0.02 -10.57
N VAL A 41 -15.73 0.78 -9.87
CA VAL A 41 -16.04 2.19 -10.19
C VAL A 41 -14.76 3.00 -10.08
N ALA A 42 -14.46 3.83 -11.09
CA ALA A 42 -13.29 4.69 -11.07
C ALA A 42 -13.33 5.65 -9.85
N PRO A 43 -12.18 5.98 -9.25
CA PRO A 43 -12.12 6.94 -8.16
C PRO A 43 -12.78 8.27 -8.54
N HIS A 44 -13.60 8.83 -7.66
CA HIS A 44 -14.11 10.17 -7.85
C HIS A 44 -13.03 11.19 -7.45
N LEU A 45 -12.72 12.12 -8.35
CA LEU A 45 -11.60 13.05 -8.22
C LEU A 45 -12.13 14.47 -8.05
N GLN A 46 -11.70 15.17 -7.00
CA GLN A 46 -12.13 16.54 -6.75
C GLN A 46 -11.03 17.39 -6.10
N GLU A 47 -11.03 18.68 -6.41
CA GLU A 47 -10.30 19.66 -5.61
C GLU A 47 -11.09 19.95 -4.34
N ALA A 48 -10.39 20.13 -3.22
CA ALA A 48 -11.06 20.34 -1.94
C ALA A 48 -10.21 21.14 -0.94
N GLY A 49 -10.90 21.76 0.01
CA GLY A 49 -10.33 22.24 1.26
C GLY A 49 -10.71 21.34 2.44
N ILE A 50 -10.24 21.75 3.62
CA ILE A 50 -10.52 21.05 4.89
C ILE A 50 -12.03 20.97 5.17
N ALA A 51 -12.78 22.03 4.83
CA ALA A 51 -14.22 22.10 5.08
C ALA A 51 -14.99 21.03 4.28
N ASP A 52 -14.60 20.81 3.03
CA ASP A 52 -15.24 19.86 2.11
C ASP A 52 -15.00 18.42 2.58
N ILE A 53 -13.77 18.09 2.95
CA ILE A 53 -13.42 16.75 3.48
C ILE A 53 -14.18 16.47 4.79
N ARG A 54 -14.30 17.49 5.66
CA ARG A 54 -15.11 17.37 6.89
C ARG A 54 -16.59 17.19 6.58
N ALA A 55 -17.12 17.89 5.59
CA ALA A 55 -18.51 17.75 5.17
C ALA A 55 -18.77 16.34 4.63
N PHE A 56 -17.88 15.82 3.79
CA PHE A 56 -17.93 14.44 3.30
C PHE A 56 -17.97 13.43 4.45
N ALA A 57 -17.00 13.50 5.38
CA ALA A 57 -16.92 12.55 6.50
C ALA A 57 -18.16 12.63 7.42
N ARG A 58 -18.68 13.83 7.66
CA ARG A 58 -19.93 14.02 8.41
C ARG A 58 -21.15 13.47 7.68
N GLY A 59 -21.26 13.68 6.37
CA GLY A 59 -22.33 13.13 5.54
C GLY A 59 -22.35 11.60 5.55
N GLN A 60 -21.19 10.97 5.69
CA GLN A 60 -21.04 9.52 5.87
C GLN A 60 -21.31 9.04 7.30
N GLY A 61 -21.34 9.94 8.29
CA GLY A 61 -21.45 9.58 9.71
C GLY A 61 -20.26 8.76 10.25
N LYS A 62 -19.10 8.82 9.59
CA LYS A 62 -17.93 7.97 9.87
C LYS A 62 -16.75 8.79 10.40
N ARG A 63 -15.87 8.12 11.15
CA ARG A 63 -14.59 8.68 11.63
C ARG A 63 -13.47 8.34 10.65
N ILE A 64 -12.47 9.21 10.53
CA ILE A 64 -11.33 8.97 9.64
C ILE A 64 -10.16 8.34 10.41
N LEU A 65 -9.71 7.18 9.95
CA LEU A 65 -8.43 6.57 10.31
C LEU A 65 -7.45 6.82 9.16
N SER A 66 -6.36 7.55 9.44
CA SER A 66 -5.33 7.84 8.44
C SER A 66 -4.13 6.93 8.60
N PHE A 67 -3.68 6.32 7.50
CA PHE A 67 -2.39 5.66 7.41
C PHE A 67 -1.37 6.60 6.77
N VAL A 68 -0.19 6.68 7.35
CA VAL A 68 0.96 7.44 6.83
C VAL A 68 2.19 6.54 6.84
N GLY A 69 3.14 6.79 5.95
CA GLY A 69 4.30 5.90 5.80
C GLY A 69 5.17 6.26 4.61
N TYR A 70 5.92 5.28 4.11
CA TYR A 70 6.67 5.42 2.87
C TYR A 70 5.73 5.29 1.68
N SER A 71 5.83 6.19 0.70
CA SER A 71 5.17 6.05 -0.60
C SER A 71 6.20 5.52 -1.61
N ALA A 72 6.70 6.34 -2.52
CA ALA A 72 7.71 5.97 -3.52
C ALA A 72 9.04 5.41 -2.95
N ALA A 73 9.30 5.53 -1.64
CA ALA A 73 10.46 4.88 -1.01
C ALA A 73 10.25 3.37 -0.79
N GLY A 74 9.02 2.87 -0.91
CA GLY A 74 8.67 1.47 -0.72
C GLY A 74 8.94 0.97 0.70
N TYR A 75 8.73 -0.33 0.88
CA TYR A 75 9.07 -1.07 2.10
C TYR A 75 10.04 -2.18 1.75
N GLU A 76 10.95 -2.49 2.67
CA GLU A 76 11.83 -3.66 2.53
C GLU A 76 11.02 -4.95 2.62
N ASP A 77 10.12 -5.01 3.60
CA ASP A 77 9.17 -6.11 3.78
C ASP A 77 7.74 -5.59 3.63
N GLN A 78 7.22 -5.72 2.42
CA GLN A 78 5.86 -5.27 2.10
C GLN A 78 4.79 -6.14 2.77
N ASP A 79 5.02 -7.44 2.91
CA ASP A 79 4.06 -8.36 3.52
C ASP A 79 3.93 -8.10 5.02
N ALA A 80 5.04 -7.86 5.71
CA ALA A 80 5.02 -7.45 7.12
C ALA A 80 4.30 -6.12 7.33
N MET A 81 4.51 -5.14 6.43
CA MET A 81 3.78 -3.86 6.45
C MET A 81 2.28 -4.08 6.31
N LEU A 82 1.84 -4.91 5.35
CA LEU A 82 0.43 -5.23 5.13
C LEU A 82 -0.17 -6.03 6.30
N ALA A 83 0.60 -6.93 6.92
CA ALA A 83 0.16 -7.66 8.10
C ALA A 83 -0.07 -6.75 9.31
N GLU A 84 0.79 -5.74 9.51
CA GLU A 84 0.61 -4.69 10.52
C GLU A 84 -0.62 -3.82 10.22
N ALA A 85 -0.76 -3.36 8.98
CA ALA A 85 -1.95 -2.60 8.55
C ALA A 85 -3.23 -3.41 8.75
N GLY A 86 -3.17 -4.71 8.45
CA GLY A 86 -4.26 -5.65 8.68
C GLY A 86 -4.67 -5.71 10.15
N ARG A 87 -3.74 -5.94 11.06
CA ARG A 87 -4.05 -5.95 12.51
C ARG A 87 -4.67 -4.64 12.99
N VAL A 88 -4.28 -3.50 12.39
CA VAL A 88 -4.89 -2.21 12.69
C VAL A 88 -6.31 -2.14 12.16
N LEU A 89 -6.57 -2.58 10.92
CA LEU A 89 -7.92 -2.58 10.33
C LEU A 89 -8.88 -3.50 11.09
N ASP A 90 -8.43 -4.66 11.60
CA ASP A 90 -9.28 -5.67 12.27
C ASP A 90 -9.95 -5.16 13.55
N VAL A 91 -9.40 -4.14 14.20
CA VAL A 91 -10.00 -3.54 15.40
C VAL A 91 -10.94 -2.37 15.10
N HIS A 92 -11.19 -2.07 13.82
CA HIS A 92 -12.08 -1.00 13.38
C HIS A 92 -13.27 -1.56 12.61
N SER A 93 -14.40 -0.85 12.67
CA SER A 93 -15.61 -1.24 11.95
C SER A 93 -15.71 -0.48 10.62
N PRO A 94 -15.85 -1.15 9.46
CA PRO A 94 -16.06 -0.48 8.17
C PRO A 94 -17.36 0.33 8.14
N ALA A 95 -18.36 -0.04 8.95
CA ALA A 95 -19.59 0.73 9.11
C ALA A 95 -19.35 2.11 9.75
N ARG A 96 -18.28 2.28 10.53
CA ARG A 96 -18.02 3.51 11.33
C ARG A 96 -16.74 4.23 10.97
N THR A 97 -15.94 3.70 10.04
CA THR A 97 -14.60 4.20 9.75
C THR A 97 -14.36 4.36 8.25
N LEU A 98 -13.79 5.51 7.89
CA LEU A 98 -13.18 5.78 6.59
C LEU A 98 -11.67 5.56 6.69
N ILE A 99 -11.06 5.01 5.66
CA ILE A 99 -9.60 4.82 5.58
C ILE A 99 -9.01 5.90 4.69
N ASN A 100 -8.16 6.74 5.25
CA ASN A 100 -7.46 7.80 4.53
C ASN A 100 -5.98 7.47 4.33
N ILE A 101 -5.46 7.71 3.12
CA ILE A 101 -4.03 7.62 2.76
C ILE A 101 -3.72 8.77 1.76
N GLY A 102 -2.54 8.78 1.14
CA GLY A 102 -2.10 9.81 0.17
C GLY A 102 -2.55 9.60 -1.28
N ALA A 103 -3.64 8.88 -1.54
CA ALA A 103 -4.25 8.57 -2.84
C ALA A 103 -3.43 7.70 -3.82
N THR A 104 -2.10 7.69 -3.77
CA THR A 104 -1.26 6.84 -4.63
C THR A 104 -1.26 5.38 -4.16
N ALA A 105 -0.94 4.44 -5.06
CA ALA A 105 -0.90 3.01 -4.76
C ALA A 105 0.44 2.56 -4.13
N ASP A 106 1.52 3.33 -4.34
CA ASP A 106 2.87 2.92 -3.93
C ASP A 106 3.08 2.92 -2.42
N GLY A 107 3.87 1.96 -1.95
CA GLY A 107 4.25 1.83 -0.54
C GLY A 107 3.02 1.67 0.35
N ILE A 108 2.80 2.64 1.23
CA ILE A 108 1.68 2.65 2.20
C ILE A 108 0.33 2.67 1.48
N GLY A 109 0.29 3.12 0.23
CA GLY A 109 -0.88 3.06 -0.65
C GLY A 109 -1.42 1.65 -0.88
N ALA A 110 -0.59 0.60 -0.74
CA ALA A 110 -1.01 -0.79 -0.87
C ALA A 110 -2.07 -1.20 0.17
N VAL A 111 -2.18 -0.45 1.28
CA VAL A 111 -3.23 -0.65 2.29
C VAL A 111 -4.63 -0.39 1.73
N TYR A 112 -4.79 0.37 0.64
CA TYR A 112 -6.11 0.59 0.03
C TYR A 112 -6.77 -0.72 -0.40
N ALA A 113 -6.03 -1.61 -1.08
CA ALA A 113 -6.57 -2.89 -1.53
C ALA A 113 -7.05 -3.76 -0.34
N LEU A 114 -6.25 -3.76 0.74
CA LEU A 114 -6.58 -4.48 1.97
C LEU A 114 -7.79 -3.86 2.70
N ALA A 115 -7.92 -2.54 2.72
CA ALA A 115 -9.07 -1.86 3.29
C ALA A 115 -10.35 -2.17 2.51
N ARG A 116 -10.28 -2.14 1.17
CA ARG A 116 -11.39 -2.46 0.27
C ARG A 116 -11.87 -3.89 0.44
N SER A 117 -10.96 -4.87 0.52
CA SER A 117 -11.33 -6.27 0.73
C SER A 117 -12.03 -6.52 2.08
N ARG A 118 -11.91 -5.58 3.03
CA ARG A 118 -12.57 -5.60 4.34
C ARG A 118 -13.81 -4.70 4.41
N GLY A 119 -14.26 -4.17 3.26
CA GLY A 119 -15.48 -3.38 3.14
C GLY A 119 -15.38 -1.93 3.63
N PHE A 120 -14.17 -1.42 3.87
CA PHE A 120 -14.00 -0.01 4.20
C PHE A 120 -14.18 0.87 2.97
N VAL A 121 -14.81 2.03 3.17
CA VAL A 121 -14.75 3.12 2.20
C VAL A 121 -13.41 3.84 2.37
N THR A 122 -12.77 4.12 1.25
CA THR A 122 -11.40 4.61 1.18
C THR A 122 -11.36 6.02 0.59
N ILE A 123 -10.57 6.89 1.20
CA ILE A 123 -10.36 8.25 0.73
C ILE A 123 -8.86 8.53 0.57
N GLY A 124 -8.52 9.45 -0.32
CA GLY A 124 -7.16 9.91 -0.53
C GLY A 124 -7.09 11.42 -0.39
N ILE A 125 -6.29 11.91 0.56
CA ILE A 125 -5.98 13.34 0.68
C ILE A 125 -4.57 13.53 0.17
N VAL A 126 -4.42 14.22 -0.95
CA VAL A 126 -3.15 14.34 -1.66
C VAL A 126 -2.96 15.76 -2.18
N SER A 127 -1.70 16.17 -2.31
CA SER A 127 -1.33 17.45 -2.89
C SER A 127 -1.73 17.51 -4.37
N SER A 128 -2.14 18.69 -4.84
CA SER A 128 -2.31 18.97 -6.28
C SER A 128 -1.04 18.68 -7.09
N LEU A 129 0.15 18.71 -6.45
CA LEU A 129 1.41 18.34 -7.08
C LEU A 129 1.38 16.91 -7.65
N ALA A 130 0.71 15.95 -6.99
CA ALA A 130 0.59 14.59 -7.52
C ALA A 130 -0.15 14.54 -8.86
N ARG A 131 -1.18 15.38 -9.01
CA ARG A 131 -1.90 15.53 -10.28
C ARG A 131 -1.04 16.25 -11.32
N ASP A 132 -0.37 17.31 -10.92
CA ASP A 132 0.46 18.12 -11.82
C ASP A 132 1.64 17.31 -12.37
N GLU A 133 2.22 16.42 -11.55
CA GLU A 133 3.23 15.43 -11.94
C GLU A 133 2.65 14.16 -12.58
N LYS A 134 1.33 14.09 -12.76
CA LYS A 134 0.61 12.98 -13.41
C LYS A 134 0.85 11.62 -12.75
N LEU A 135 1.02 11.61 -11.42
CA LEU A 135 1.11 10.35 -10.68
C LEU A 135 -0.23 9.61 -10.73
N PRO A 136 -0.21 8.29 -10.98
CA PRO A 136 -1.43 7.51 -10.96
C PRO A 136 -2.01 7.46 -9.54
N VAL A 137 -3.32 7.71 -9.45
CA VAL A 137 -4.09 7.41 -8.23
C VAL A 137 -4.36 5.91 -8.15
N SER A 138 -4.47 5.39 -6.94
CA SER A 138 -4.81 3.98 -6.71
C SER A 138 -6.19 3.66 -7.32
N PRO A 139 -6.37 2.52 -7.99
CA PRO A 139 -7.72 2.06 -8.38
C PRO A 139 -8.56 1.65 -7.16
N CYS A 140 -7.93 1.49 -5.99
CA CYS A 140 -8.57 1.05 -4.76
C CYS A 140 -9.04 2.20 -3.86
N VAL A 141 -8.94 3.46 -4.29
CA VAL A 141 -9.47 4.61 -3.54
C VAL A 141 -10.83 5.04 -4.10
N ASP A 142 -11.83 5.25 -3.23
CA ASP A 142 -13.18 5.66 -3.66
C ASP A 142 -13.23 7.15 -3.99
N GLU A 143 -12.67 7.99 -3.11
CA GLU A 143 -12.73 9.46 -3.22
C GLU A 143 -11.35 10.07 -3.05
N VAL A 144 -10.93 10.90 -4.01
CA VAL A 144 -9.65 11.62 -3.96
C VAL A 144 -9.89 13.11 -3.85
N PHE A 145 -9.32 13.69 -2.79
CA PHE A 145 -9.32 15.11 -2.49
C PHE A 145 -7.93 15.69 -2.80
N PHE A 146 -7.84 16.43 -3.90
CA PHE A 146 -6.65 17.22 -4.24
C PHE A 146 -6.66 18.53 -3.46
N ILE A 147 -5.66 18.68 -2.59
CA ILE A 147 -5.42 19.91 -1.83
C ILE A 147 -4.47 20.79 -2.62
N LYS A 148 -4.84 22.05 -2.84
CA LYS A 148 -3.94 23.03 -3.47
C LYS A 148 -2.68 23.22 -2.62
N ASP A 149 -1.58 22.67 -3.09
CA ASP A 149 -0.30 22.61 -2.39
C ASP A 149 0.81 22.41 -3.41
N ALA A 150 1.89 23.19 -3.28
CA ALA A 150 3.06 23.11 -4.16
C ALA A 150 4.14 22.16 -3.60
N THR A 151 3.85 21.48 -2.50
CA THR A 151 4.76 20.54 -1.83
C THR A 151 4.16 19.13 -1.79
N TRP A 152 4.97 18.14 -1.43
CA TRP A 152 4.52 16.76 -1.23
C TRP A 152 3.84 16.51 0.12
N GLY A 153 3.74 17.52 0.99
CA GLY A 153 3.33 17.37 2.37
C GLY A 153 4.43 17.76 3.36
N GLY A 154 4.24 17.40 4.63
CA GLY A 154 5.15 17.68 5.74
C GLY A 154 5.09 19.13 6.19
N ARG A 155 6.17 19.61 6.82
CA ARG A 155 6.34 21.02 7.14
C ARG A 155 6.81 21.83 5.94
N LEU A 156 6.37 23.08 5.87
CA LEU A 156 6.91 24.04 4.92
C LEU A 156 8.41 24.29 5.20
N PRO A 157 9.24 24.45 4.16
CA PRO A 157 10.67 24.70 4.33
C PRO A 157 10.97 25.85 5.30
N GLY A 158 11.90 25.64 6.23
CA GLY A 158 12.28 26.64 7.23
C GLY A 158 11.18 26.98 8.25
N SER A 159 10.07 26.24 8.29
CA SER A 159 8.92 26.54 9.14
C SER A 159 8.53 25.38 10.04
N ARG A 160 7.85 25.71 11.15
CA ARG A 160 7.11 24.73 11.95
C ARG A 160 5.70 24.48 11.41
N ARG A 161 5.22 25.28 10.45
CA ARG A 161 3.88 25.14 9.86
C ARG A 161 3.83 23.93 8.93
N LEU A 162 2.74 23.19 9.01
CA LEU A 162 2.44 22.16 8.01
C LEU A 162 2.11 22.80 6.66
N SER A 163 2.44 22.07 5.60
CA SER A 163 1.90 22.27 4.26
C SER A 163 0.37 22.16 4.26
N PRO A 164 -0.34 22.78 3.30
CA PRO A 164 -1.80 22.65 3.18
C PRO A 164 -2.29 21.19 3.19
N THR A 165 -1.61 20.28 2.48
CA THR A 165 -2.01 18.86 2.38
C THR A 165 -1.92 18.17 3.73
N SER A 166 -0.76 18.25 4.40
CA SER A 166 -0.58 17.61 5.71
C SER A 166 -1.45 18.27 6.78
N ALA A 167 -1.68 19.58 6.70
CA ALA A 167 -2.62 20.26 7.59
C ALA A 167 -4.05 19.73 7.41
N ALA A 168 -4.49 19.51 6.17
CA ALA A 168 -5.80 18.93 5.88
C ALA A 168 -5.91 17.50 6.40
N LEU A 169 -4.93 16.64 6.09
CA LEU A 169 -4.89 15.26 6.57
C LEU A 169 -4.99 15.20 8.10
N VAL A 170 -4.17 15.97 8.81
CA VAL A 170 -4.18 15.99 10.28
C VAL A 170 -5.50 16.54 10.81
N ALA A 171 -6.01 17.64 10.26
CA ALA A 171 -7.19 18.33 10.78
C ALA A 171 -8.51 17.55 10.65
N VAL A 172 -8.57 16.53 9.79
CA VAL A 172 -9.75 15.67 9.61
C VAL A 172 -9.57 14.28 10.24
N SER A 173 -8.34 13.92 10.59
CA SER A 173 -8.03 12.62 11.18
C SER A 173 -8.60 12.49 12.59
N HIS A 174 -9.19 11.34 12.88
CA HIS A 174 -9.61 10.97 14.24
C HIS A 174 -8.62 10.03 14.93
N ARG A 175 -7.76 9.38 14.14
CA ARG A 175 -6.64 8.54 14.55
C ARG A 175 -5.63 8.50 13.41
N VAL A 176 -4.35 8.46 13.74
CA VAL A 176 -3.26 8.30 12.76
C VAL A 176 -2.43 7.08 13.10
N VAL A 177 -2.12 6.28 12.09
CA VAL A 177 -1.22 5.13 12.19
C VAL A 177 -0.09 5.32 11.21
N GLY A 178 1.13 5.37 11.72
CA GLY A 178 2.34 5.37 10.91
C GLY A 178 2.98 4.00 10.85
N ILE A 179 3.28 3.50 9.66
CA ILE A 179 4.11 2.31 9.47
C ILE A 179 5.39 2.74 8.76
N GLY A 180 6.50 2.84 9.49
CA GLY A 180 7.70 3.55 9.02
C GLY A 180 7.41 5.01 8.68
N GLY A 181 8.14 5.56 7.71
CA GLY A 181 7.86 6.86 7.11
C GLY A 181 9.03 7.85 7.10
N GLY A 182 9.06 8.68 6.05
CA GLY A 182 10.01 9.78 5.90
C GLY A 182 9.60 11.04 6.67
N GLU A 183 10.08 12.20 6.23
CA GLU A 183 9.86 13.49 6.89
C GLU A 183 8.39 13.90 6.90
N VAL A 184 7.66 13.64 5.81
CA VAL A 184 6.23 13.96 5.71
C VAL A 184 5.42 13.21 6.77
N ALA A 185 5.56 11.88 6.81
CA ALA A 185 4.88 11.03 7.79
C ALA A 185 5.27 11.40 9.23
N ARG A 186 6.55 11.69 9.49
CA ARG A 186 7.03 12.20 10.78
C ARG A 186 6.28 13.47 11.18
N ASP A 187 6.23 14.45 10.29
CA ASP A 187 5.66 15.77 10.57
C ASP A 187 4.14 15.70 10.82
N GLU A 188 3.44 14.89 10.02
CA GLU A 188 2.00 14.63 10.19
C GLU A 188 1.70 13.95 11.53
N MET A 189 2.44 12.91 11.89
CA MET A 189 2.24 12.21 13.16
C MET A 189 2.59 13.09 14.37
N LEU A 190 3.66 13.88 14.30
CA LEU A 190 4.00 14.82 15.37
C LEU A 190 2.92 15.90 15.53
N ALA A 191 2.40 16.43 14.43
CA ALA A 191 1.32 17.40 14.47
C ALA A 191 0.01 16.79 14.98
N ALA A 192 -0.32 15.56 14.58
CA ALA A 192 -1.48 14.83 15.10
C ALA A 192 -1.37 14.61 16.62
N ARG A 193 -0.21 14.16 17.12
CA ARG A 193 0.04 14.06 18.57
C ARG A 193 -0.14 15.41 19.28
N ALA A 194 0.43 16.48 18.72
CA ALA A 194 0.30 17.82 19.30
C ALA A 194 -1.16 18.32 19.31
N ALA A 195 -1.99 17.87 18.37
CA ALA A 195 -3.42 18.17 18.31
C ALA A 195 -4.29 17.24 19.19
N GLY A 196 -3.69 16.35 19.99
CA GLY A 196 -4.41 15.39 20.83
C GLY A 196 -5.05 14.24 20.06
N ILE A 197 -4.71 14.06 18.78
CA ILE A 197 -5.18 12.94 17.97
C ILE A 197 -4.36 11.70 18.35
N PRO A 198 -5.00 10.55 18.65
CA PRO A 198 -4.27 9.32 18.94
C PRO A 198 -3.37 8.90 17.76
N VAL A 199 -2.09 8.69 18.05
CA VAL A 199 -1.08 8.25 17.07
C VAL A 199 -0.43 6.95 17.51
N ARG A 200 -0.46 5.94 16.64
CA ARG A 200 0.32 4.70 16.79
C ARG A 200 1.42 4.69 15.73
N PHE A 201 2.65 4.40 16.15
CA PHE A 201 3.78 4.21 15.25
C PHE A 201 4.21 2.74 15.29
N LEU A 202 4.47 2.19 14.11
CA LEU A 202 4.95 0.84 13.88
C LEU A 202 6.24 0.96 13.06
N ALA A 203 7.36 0.45 13.60
CA ALA A 203 8.64 0.57 12.92
C ALA A 203 8.66 -0.33 11.67
N ALA A 204 9.19 0.22 10.58
CA ALA A 204 9.43 -0.50 9.34
C ALA A 204 10.54 0.21 8.56
N ASP A 205 11.31 -0.56 7.82
CA ASP A 205 12.35 -0.04 6.94
C ASP A 205 11.78 0.31 5.57
N MET A 206 12.29 1.40 4.99
CA MET A 206 12.08 1.66 3.56
C MET A 206 12.79 0.61 2.73
N ASN A 207 12.44 0.46 1.45
CA ASN A 207 13.14 -0.48 0.58
C ASN A 207 14.63 -0.10 0.44
N HIS A 208 15.52 -1.02 0.79
CA HIS A 208 16.96 -0.75 0.85
C HIS A 208 17.55 -0.48 -0.54
N ALA A 209 17.09 -1.21 -1.56
CA ALA A 209 17.57 -1.05 -2.93
C ALA A 209 17.15 0.30 -3.52
N ILE A 210 15.87 0.67 -3.40
CA ILE A 210 15.35 1.98 -3.83
C ILE A 210 16.10 3.11 -3.12
N ALA A 211 16.34 2.98 -1.81
CA ALA A 211 17.07 3.98 -1.03
C ALA A 211 18.52 4.16 -1.51
N ARG A 212 19.24 3.06 -1.78
CA ARG A 212 20.61 3.08 -2.32
C ARG A 212 20.66 3.64 -3.73
N ASP A 213 19.72 3.27 -4.59
CA ASP A 213 19.61 3.77 -5.96
C ASP A 213 19.34 5.28 -5.98
N LYS A 214 18.42 5.74 -5.14
CA LYS A 214 18.12 7.17 -4.99
C LYS A 214 19.33 7.96 -4.48
N ALA A 215 20.09 7.42 -3.54
CA ALA A 215 21.32 8.06 -3.05
C ALA A 215 22.39 8.13 -4.14
N ARG A 216 22.63 7.03 -4.87
CA ARG A 216 23.55 6.97 -6.00
C ARG A 216 23.18 8.01 -7.08
N ASN A 217 21.91 8.06 -7.47
CA ASN A 217 21.42 9.00 -8.50
C ASN A 217 21.57 10.47 -8.08
N LYS A 218 21.71 10.74 -6.78
CA LYS A 218 21.95 12.07 -6.22
C LYS A 218 23.43 12.35 -5.92
N GLY A 219 24.34 11.43 -6.22
CA GLY A 219 25.76 11.54 -5.87
C GLY A 219 26.00 11.54 -4.34
N GLN A 220 25.11 10.93 -3.57
CA GLN A 220 25.18 10.85 -2.11
C GLN A 220 25.78 9.51 -1.67
N ALA A 221 26.35 9.48 -0.47
CA ALA A 221 26.81 8.24 0.14
C ALA A 221 25.66 7.25 0.33
N ALA A 222 25.95 5.95 0.19
CA ALA A 222 24.94 4.92 0.38
C ALA A 222 24.40 4.95 1.82
N PRO A 223 23.06 4.91 2.00
CA PRO A 223 22.47 4.89 3.33
C PRO A 223 22.84 3.59 4.05
N VAL A 224 23.11 3.72 5.35
CA VAL A 224 23.34 2.61 6.30
C VAL A 224 22.21 2.45 7.32
N ASP A 225 21.26 3.38 7.30
CA ASP A 225 20.04 3.36 8.12
C ASP A 225 18.83 3.57 7.22
N PHE A 226 17.85 2.66 7.32
CA PHE A 226 16.67 2.60 6.46
C PHE A 226 15.36 2.84 7.23
N ARG A 227 15.45 3.17 8.52
CA ARG A 227 14.28 3.31 9.41
C ARG A 227 13.48 4.60 9.23
N GLY A 228 14.07 5.59 8.53
CA GLY A 228 13.42 6.84 8.16
C GLY A 228 13.23 7.85 9.30
N ALA A 229 12.84 9.07 8.92
CA ALA A 229 12.74 10.19 9.85
C ALA A 229 11.64 10.01 10.91
N ALA A 230 10.57 9.25 10.62
CA ALA A 230 9.51 8.95 11.58
C ALA A 230 10.04 8.09 12.74
N HIS A 231 10.91 7.12 12.47
CA HIS A 231 11.51 6.28 13.51
C HIS A 231 12.33 7.11 14.50
N GLY A 232 13.17 8.03 14.02
CA GLY A 232 13.96 8.90 14.90
C GLY A 232 13.12 9.75 15.85
N ALA A 233 11.89 10.11 15.46
CA ALA A 233 11.00 10.95 16.27
C ALA A 233 10.01 10.17 17.16
N LEU A 234 9.59 8.97 16.73
CA LEU A 234 8.49 8.23 17.33
C LEU A 234 8.84 6.81 17.77
N GLY A 235 9.96 6.27 17.31
CA GLY A 235 10.44 4.92 17.62
C GLY A 235 11.14 4.84 18.98
N VAL A 236 11.52 5.97 19.57
CA VAL A 236 11.98 6.04 20.95
C VAL A 236 10.76 6.06 21.86
N ALA A 237 10.58 5.01 22.66
CA ALA A 237 9.61 5.00 23.75
C ALA A 237 9.87 6.22 24.64
N ARG A 238 8.83 7.02 24.89
CA ARG A 238 8.82 7.99 25.99
C ARG A 238 8.21 7.33 27.20
#